data_AF-A0A0F9IGC7-F1
#
_entry.id   AF-A0A0F9IGC7-F1
#
_cell.length_a   1.000
_cell.length_b   1.000
_cell.length_c   1.000
_cell.angle_alpha   90.00
_cell.angle_beta   90.00
_cell.angle_gamma   90.00
#
_symmetry.space_group_name_H-M   'P 1'
#
loop_
_entity.id
_entity.type
_entity.pdbx_description
1 polymer ?
#
loop_
_entity_poly.entity_id
_entity_poly.type
_entity_poly.pdbx_seq_one_letter_code
_entity_poly.pdbx_strand_id
1 'polypeptide(L)'
;MEIEIIKADTPTVNDRIYPKEELEKAIAKIKTPLLGRLGSSGSNPTNVNLSDVVFMVDNIRLKDGTVVGDMKILDTPKRPEFEELLEFVRYAPAGTGQVDGEGNISDYKFLCVDAILDGNNDTPTKFEPK
;
A
#
# COMPACT_ATOMS: atom_id res chain seq x y z
N MET A 1 6.38 8.30 -9.53
CA MET A 1 6.91 8.58 -8.17
C MET A 1 7.12 7.24 -7.49
N GLU A 2 8.28 6.93 -6.92
CA GLU A 2 8.44 5.67 -6.16
C GLU A 2 7.71 5.80 -4.82
N ILE A 3 6.90 4.81 -4.46
CA ILE A 3 6.16 4.77 -3.19
C ILE A 3 6.50 3.48 -2.43
N GLU A 4 6.55 3.57 -1.10
CA GLU A 4 6.66 2.41 -0.21
C GLU A 4 5.26 1.88 0.14
N ILE A 5 5.05 0.57 0.02
CA ILE A 5 3.74 -0.07 0.17
C ILE A 5 3.67 -0.88 1.46
N ILE A 6 4.65 -1.77 1.68
CA ILE A 6 4.69 -2.60 2.89
C ILE A 6 6.11 -3.11 3.16
N LYS A 7 6.49 -3.18 4.43
CA LYS A 7 7.77 -3.74 4.86
C LYS A 7 7.63 -5.24 5.16
N ALA A 8 8.58 -6.03 4.67
CA ALA A 8 8.66 -7.46 4.93
C ALA A 8 9.11 -7.75 6.37
N ASP A 9 8.73 -8.93 6.88
CA ASP A 9 9.22 -9.51 8.14
C ASP A 9 9.04 -8.61 9.38
N THR A 10 8.17 -7.59 9.30
CA THR A 10 7.87 -6.64 10.37
C THR A 10 6.37 -6.63 10.63
N PRO A 11 5.91 -6.64 11.89
CA PRO A 11 4.50 -6.50 12.20
C PRO A 11 3.93 -5.18 11.67
N THR A 12 2.79 -5.27 10.99
CA THR A 12 1.97 -4.12 10.63
C THR A 12 1.16 -3.63 11.83
N VAL A 13 0.44 -2.50 11.69
CA VAL A 13 -0.49 -1.98 12.70
C VAL A 13 -1.60 -2.96 13.13
N ASN A 14 -1.81 -4.03 12.35
CA ASN A 14 -2.79 -5.08 12.64
C ASN A 14 -2.13 -6.39 13.10
N ASP A 15 -0.89 -6.33 13.60
CA ASP A 15 -0.08 -7.47 14.05
C ASP A 15 0.12 -8.57 12.99
N ARG A 16 0.01 -8.20 11.70
CA ARG A 16 0.30 -9.10 10.57
C ARG A 16 1.74 -8.94 10.13
N ILE A 17 2.43 -10.06 9.95
CA ILE A 17 3.79 -10.15 9.42
C ILE A 17 3.69 -10.70 8.01
N TYR A 18 4.28 -10.00 7.04
CA TYR A 18 4.32 -10.44 5.65
C TYR A 18 5.72 -10.98 5.37
N PRO A 19 5.92 -12.32 5.34
CA PRO A 19 7.24 -12.88 5.11
C PRO A 19 7.80 -12.42 3.77
N LYS A 20 9.10 -12.11 3.73
CA LYS A 20 9.77 -11.67 2.50
C LYS A 20 9.52 -12.61 1.32
N GLU A 21 9.67 -13.91 1.53
CA GLU A 21 9.46 -14.91 0.46
C GLU A 21 8.02 -14.91 -0.06
N GLU A 22 7.05 -14.65 0.82
CA GLU A 22 5.64 -14.59 0.43
C GLU A 22 5.36 -13.34 -0.41
N LEU A 23 5.96 -12.20 -0.03
CA LEU A 23 5.88 -10.97 -0.81
C LEU A 23 6.53 -11.14 -2.20
N GLU A 24 7.70 -11.78 -2.28
CA GLU A 24 8.36 -12.07 -3.57
C GLU A 24 7.48 -12.94 -4.49
N LYS A 25 6.87 -13.99 -3.94
CA LYS A 25 5.90 -14.84 -4.68
C LYS A 25 4.68 -14.03 -5.13
N ALA A 26 4.14 -13.18 -4.27
CA ALA A 26 2.97 -12.36 -4.57
C ALA A 26 3.30 -11.33 -5.67
N ILE A 27 4.46 -10.68 -5.61
CA ILE A 27 4.95 -9.73 -6.63
C ILE A 27 5.10 -10.43 -7.99
N ALA A 28 5.70 -11.63 -8.03
CA ALA A 28 5.88 -12.38 -9.29
C ALA A 28 4.56 -12.75 -10.00
N LYS A 29 3.45 -12.80 -9.25
CA LYS A 29 2.10 -13.06 -9.77
C LYS A 29 1.42 -11.80 -10.31
N ILE A 30 1.92 -10.60 -10.04
CA ILE A 30 1.37 -9.35 -10.59
C ILE A 30 1.71 -9.28 -12.08
N LYS A 31 0.68 -9.25 -12.93
CA LYS A 31 0.82 -9.16 -14.40
C LYS A 31 0.40 -7.83 -14.99
N THR A 32 -0.34 -7.04 -14.21
CA THR A 32 -0.87 -5.74 -14.60
C THR A 32 -0.62 -4.74 -13.48
N PRO A 33 -0.53 -3.43 -13.78
CA PRO A 33 -0.46 -2.40 -12.74
C PRO A 33 -1.58 -2.58 -11.71
N LEU A 34 -1.27 -2.36 -10.44
CA LEU A 34 -2.28 -2.33 -9.39
C LEU A 34 -3.00 -0.99 -9.43
N LEU A 35 -4.31 -1.01 -9.25
CA LEU A 35 -5.07 0.21 -9.07
C LEU A 35 -4.84 0.76 -7.66
N GLY A 36 -4.78 2.08 -7.58
CA GLY A 36 -4.59 2.83 -6.37
C GLY A 36 -5.80 3.68 -6.05
N ARG A 37 -6.32 3.61 -4.83
CA ARG A 37 -7.52 4.35 -4.42
C ARG A 37 -7.26 5.25 -3.23
N LEU A 38 -8.05 6.32 -3.13
CA LEU A 38 -8.09 7.18 -1.96
C LEU A 38 -8.98 6.56 -0.87
N GLY A 39 -8.45 6.41 0.35
CA GLY A 39 -9.11 5.77 1.49
C GLY A 39 -8.86 4.27 1.59
N SER A 40 -9.52 3.62 2.55
CA SER A 40 -9.42 2.18 2.81
C SER A 40 -10.74 1.46 2.52
N SER A 41 -10.69 0.22 2.01
CA SER A 41 -11.89 -0.64 1.85
C SER A 41 -12.60 -1.01 3.15
N GLY A 42 -12.03 -0.70 4.32
CA GLY A 42 -12.51 -1.27 5.57
C GLY A 42 -12.51 -2.80 5.50
N SER A 43 -13.61 -3.43 5.91
CA SER A 43 -13.72 -4.89 6.09
C SER A 43 -13.88 -5.72 4.81
N ASN A 44 -14.07 -5.14 3.62
CA ASN A 44 -14.23 -5.91 2.38
C ASN A 44 -13.19 -5.53 1.29
N PRO A 45 -12.00 -6.13 1.30
CA PRO A 45 -10.92 -5.81 0.37
C PRO A 45 -11.17 -6.30 -1.07
N THR A 46 -12.23 -7.07 -1.32
CA THR A 46 -12.44 -7.76 -2.61
C THR A 46 -13.13 -6.92 -3.68
N ASN A 47 -13.74 -5.79 -3.33
CA ASN A 47 -14.42 -4.92 -4.28
C ASN A 47 -13.70 -3.57 -4.40
N VAL A 48 -13.12 -3.31 -5.57
CA VAL A 48 -12.48 -2.01 -5.88
C VAL A 48 -13.53 -1.11 -6.51
N ASN A 49 -13.99 -0.10 -5.79
CA ASN A 49 -14.86 0.94 -6.35
C ASN A 49 -14.03 1.86 -7.27
N LEU A 50 -14.31 1.82 -8.57
CA LEU A 50 -13.57 2.63 -9.55
C LEU A 50 -13.71 4.14 -9.32
N SER A 51 -14.77 4.58 -8.63
CA SER A 51 -14.96 5.99 -8.26
C SER A 51 -13.94 6.49 -7.24
N ASP A 52 -13.25 5.59 -6.54
CA ASP A 52 -12.25 5.91 -5.52
C ASP A 52 -10.83 5.76 -6.07
N VAL A 53 -10.66 5.23 -7.28
CA VAL A 53 -9.35 5.04 -7.93
C VAL A 53 -8.81 6.38 -8.41
N VAL A 54 -7.60 6.73 -7.98
CA VAL A 54 -6.94 8.01 -8.29
C VAL A 54 -5.50 7.86 -8.77
N PHE A 55 -4.91 6.66 -8.66
CA PHE A 55 -3.59 6.34 -9.18
C PHE A 55 -3.50 4.88 -9.65
N MET A 56 -2.38 4.53 -10.26
CA MET A 56 -1.97 3.14 -10.48
C MET A 56 -0.50 2.97 -10.07
N VAL A 57 -0.12 1.74 -9.76
CA VAL A 57 1.24 1.37 -9.37
C VAL A 57 1.76 0.30 -10.31
N ASP A 58 2.86 0.58 -10.98
CA ASP A 58 3.59 -0.38 -11.80
C ASP A 58 4.98 -0.66 -11.21
N ASN A 59 5.77 -1.51 -11.90
CA ASN A 59 7.13 -1.88 -11.50
C ASN A 59 7.28 -2.31 -10.03
N ILE A 60 6.28 -3.01 -9.50
CA ILE A 60 6.26 -3.44 -8.10
C ILE A 60 7.40 -4.43 -7.87
N ARG A 61 8.21 -4.16 -6.85
CA ARG A 61 9.44 -4.89 -6.56
C ARG A 61 9.78 -4.82 -5.08
N LEU A 62 10.61 -5.76 -4.63
CA LEU A 62 11.21 -5.68 -3.31
C LEU A 62 12.53 -4.90 -3.40
N LYS A 63 12.71 -3.91 -2.52
CA LYS A 63 13.90 -3.07 -2.39
C LYS A 63 14.22 -2.93 -0.91
N ASP A 64 15.39 -3.41 -0.48
CA ASP A 64 15.87 -3.34 0.91
C ASP A 64 14.87 -3.87 1.97
N GLY A 65 14.12 -4.92 1.63
CA GLY A 65 13.11 -5.52 2.51
C GLY A 65 11.77 -4.78 2.54
N THR A 66 11.58 -3.77 1.69
CA THR A 66 10.32 -3.05 1.51
C THR A 66 9.78 -3.27 0.11
N VAL A 67 8.48 -3.51 -0.01
CA VAL A 67 7.78 -3.53 -1.30
C VAL A 67 7.59 -2.09 -1.73
N VAL A 68 8.15 -1.75 -2.89
CA VAL A 68 8.03 -0.45 -3.53
C VAL A 68 7.41 -0.60 -4.92
N GLY A 69 6.83 0.48 -5.44
CA GLY A 69 6.33 0.53 -6.80
C GLY A 69 6.33 1.94 -7.36
N ASP A 70 6.26 2.07 -8.68
CA ASP A 70 6.24 3.37 -9.33
C ASP A 70 4.77 3.79 -9.53
N MET A 71 4.38 4.85 -8.83
CA MET A 71 3.05 5.44 -8.88
C MET A 71 2.90 6.41 -10.06
N LYS A 72 1.76 6.29 -10.75
CA LYS A 72 1.24 7.25 -11.72
C LYS A 72 -0.17 7.70 -11.32
N ILE A 73 -0.33 9.00 -11.08
CA ILE A 73 -1.63 9.63 -10.81
C ILE A 73 -2.49 9.58 -12.08
N LEU A 74 -3.76 9.24 -11.91
CA LEU A 74 -4.73 9.13 -12.99
C LEU A 74 -5.55 10.42 -13.10
N ASP A 75 -5.96 10.75 -14.32
CA ASP A 75 -6.87 11.86 -14.57
C ASP A 75 -8.31 11.44 -14.22
N THR A 76 -8.70 11.71 -12.97
CA THR A 76 -9.99 11.30 -12.40
C THR A 76 -10.63 12.49 -11.70
N PRO A 77 -11.96 12.50 -11.49
CA PRO A 77 -12.62 13.61 -10.80
C PRO A 77 -12.07 13.89 -9.39
N LYS A 78 -11.51 12.88 -8.70
CA LYS A 78 -10.91 12.99 -7.37
C LYS A 78 -9.41 13.33 -7.39
N ARG A 79 -8.82 13.53 -8.57
CA ARG A 79 -7.39 13.85 -8.71
C ARG A 79 -6.99 15.11 -7.93
N PRO A 80 -7.71 16.25 -7.99
CA PRO A 80 -7.30 17.45 -7.27
C PRO A 80 -7.24 17.23 -5.75
N GLU A 81 -8.26 16.55 -5.19
CA GLU A 81 -8.29 16.14 -3.79
C GLU A 81 -7.10 15.24 -3.44
N PHE A 82 -6.81 14.24 -4.27
CA PHE A 82 -5.67 13.35 -4.02
C PHE A 82 -4.33 14.09 -4.07
N GLU A 83 -4.14 15.00 -5.03
CA GLU A 83 -2.92 15.80 -5.15
C GLU A 83 -2.68 16.69 -3.91
N GLU A 84 -3.73 17.27 -3.33
CA GLU A 84 -3.65 18.03 -2.06
C GLU A 84 -3.27 17.15 -0.86
N LEU A 85 -3.60 15.87 -0.91
CA LEU A 85 -3.39 14.91 0.19
C LEU A 85 -2.10 14.10 0.05
N LEU A 86 -1.35 14.22 -1.05
CA LEU A 86 -0.18 13.37 -1.37
C LEU A 86 0.87 13.33 -0.26
N GLU A 87 1.08 14.44 0.44
CA GLU A 87 2.07 14.54 1.52
C GLU A 87 1.57 13.96 2.86
N PHE A 88 0.26 13.72 2.97
CA PHE A 88 -0.42 13.27 4.19
C PHE A 88 -0.93 11.82 4.09
N VAL A 89 -0.65 11.13 3.00
CA VAL A 89 -1.09 9.74 2.80
C VAL A 89 0.06 8.76 3.03
N ARG A 90 -0.24 7.66 3.69
CA ARG A 90 0.56 6.43 3.64
C ARG A 90 -0.08 5.44 2.68
N TYR A 91 0.75 4.64 2.01
CA TYR A 91 0.27 3.59 1.11
C TYR A 91 0.23 2.26 1.84
N ALA A 92 -0.83 1.50 1.65
CA ALA A 92 -0.98 0.17 2.23
C ALA A 92 -1.56 -0.80 1.19
N PRO A 93 -1.11 -2.07 1.16
CA PRO A 93 -1.65 -3.01 0.19
C PRO A 93 -2.99 -3.56 0.70
N ALA A 94 -3.95 -3.65 -0.19
CA ALA A 94 -5.16 -4.44 0.00
C ALA A 94 -5.03 -5.74 -0.78
N GLY A 95 -5.39 -6.85 -0.15
CA GLY A 95 -5.18 -8.17 -0.71
C GLY A 95 -5.90 -9.27 0.06
N THR A 96 -5.69 -10.51 -0.39
CA THR A 96 -6.16 -11.71 0.28
C THR A 96 -4.96 -12.53 0.74
N GLY A 97 -5.10 -13.23 1.87
CA GLY A 97 -4.10 -14.18 2.39
C GLY A 97 -4.65 -14.89 3.61
N GLN A 98 -3.94 -15.92 4.07
CA GLN A 98 -4.21 -16.60 5.33
C GLN A 98 -3.33 -16.01 6.43
N VAL A 99 -3.87 -15.89 7.64
CA VAL A 99 -3.12 -15.45 8.83
C VAL A 99 -3.02 -16.65 9.77
N ASP A 100 -1.82 -17.02 10.17
CA ASP A 100 -1.63 -18.05 11.19
C ASP A 100 -1.78 -17.51 12.63
N GLY A 101 -1.57 -18.37 13.62
CA GLY A 101 -1.68 -18.00 15.04
C GLY A 101 -0.59 -17.04 15.55
N GLU A 102 0.47 -16.82 14.76
CA GLU A 102 1.60 -15.93 15.08
C GLU A 102 1.53 -14.63 14.26
N GLY A 103 0.51 -14.47 13.42
CA GLY A 103 0.31 -13.30 12.58
C GLY A 103 1.01 -13.37 11.22
N ASN A 104 1.66 -14.49 10.88
CA ASN A 104 2.33 -14.63 9.58
C ASN A 104 1.30 -14.81 8.46
N ILE A 105 1.53 -14.08 7.37
CA ILE A 105 0.74 -14.16 6.16
C ILE A 105 1.28 -15.26 5.23
N SER A 106 0.36 -16.05 4.68
CA SER A 106 0.63 -17.01 3.60
C SER A 106 -0.42 -16.91 2.49
N ASP A 107 -0.10 -17.45 1.30
CA ASP A 107 -0.94 -17.42 0.11
C ASP A 107 -1.42 -16.00 -0.26
N TYR A 108 -0.52 -15.03 -0.14
CA TYR A 108 -0.83 -13.63 -0.33
C TYR A 108 -1.04 -13.29 -1.81
N LYS A 109 -2.04 -12.45 -2.06
CA LYS A 109 -2.34 -11.88 -3.37
C LYS A 109 -2.71 -10.42 -3.23
N PHE A 110 -1.95 -9.56 -3.91
CA PHE A 110 -2.28 -8.15 -4.08
C PHE A 110 -3.57 -7.98 -4.90
N LEU A 111 -4.42 -7.06 -4.45
CA LEU A 111 -5.62 -6.62 -5.17
C LEU A 111 -5.49 -5.15 -5.60
N CYS A 112 -5.15 -4.26 -4.67
CA CYS A 112 -4.97 -2.84 -4.94
C CYS A 112 -4.06 -2.20 -3.89
N VAL A 113 -3.79 -0.90 -4.05
CA VAL A 113 -3.06 -0.08 -3.07
C VAL A 113 -4.00 1.01 -2.55
N ASP A 114 -4.07 1.13 -1.24
CA ASP A 114 -4.86 2.15 -0.53
C ASP A 114 -3.94 3.31 -0.18
N ALA A 115 -4.33 4.53 -0.55
CA ALA A 115 -3.76 5.77 -0.02
C ALA A 115 -4.60 6.20 1.19
N ILE A 116 -4.08 5.97 2.38
CA ILE A 116 -4.78 6.19 3.65
C ILE A 116 -4.24 7.47 4.26
N LEU A 117 -5.13 8.41 4.60
CA LEU A 117 -4.74 9.60 5.34
C LEU A 117 -4.13 9.20 6.68
N ASP A 118 -2.91 9.68 6.90
CA ASP A 118 -2.28 9.56 8.20
C ASP A 118 -2.81 10.67 9.11
N GLY A 119 -3.78 10.32 9.96
CA GLY A 119 -4.37 11.26 10.93
C GLY A 119 -3.42 11.71 12.04
N ASN A 120 -2.16 11.27 12.05
CA ASN A 120 -1.16 11.69 13.04
C ASN A 120 -0.51 13.02 12.67
N ASN A 121 -1.27 14.11 12.81
CA ASN A 121 -0.74 15.47 12.96
C ASN A 121 -0.21 15.76 14.38
N ASP A 122 0.19 14.73 15.14
CA ASP A 122 0.89 14.86 16.43
C ASP A 122 2.12 13.95 16.42
N THR A 123 3.19 14.40 15.74
CA THR A 123 4.55 14.59 16.30
C THR A 123 5.44 15.04 15.13
N PRO A 124 6.02 16.26 15.15
CA PRO A 124 7.12 16.58 14.26
C PRO A 124 8.30 15.69 14.69
N THR A 125 8.69 14.73 13.86
CA THR A 125 10.07 14.24 13.92
C THR A 125 10.93 15.45 13.57
N LYS A 126 11.42 16.11 14.62
CA LYS A 126 12.43 17.16 14.54
C LYS A 126 13.52 16.68 13.58
N PHE A 127 13.51 17.22 12.36
CA PHE A 127 14.75 17.44 11.66
C PHE A 127 15.40 18.62 12.38
N GLU A 128 16.36 18.33 13.25
CA GLU A 128 17.35 19.33 13.63
C GLU A 128 18.33 19.45 12.46
N PRO A 129 18.40 20.58 11.74
CA PRO A 129 19.55 20.87 10.91
C PRO A 129 20.73 21.24 11.81
N LYS A 130 21.94 20.89 11.35
CA LYS A 130 23.23 21.17 11.99
C LYS A 130 23.40 22.60 12.49
#